data_AF-A0A6G4XGA7-F1
#
_entry.id   AF-A0A6G4XGA7-F1
#
_cell.length_a   1.000
_cell.length_b   1.000
_cell.length_c   1.000
_cell.angle_alpha   90.00
_cell.angle_beta   90.00
_cell.angle_gamma   90.00
#
_symmetry.space_group_name_H-M   'P 1'
#
loop_
_entity.id
_entity.type
_entity.pdbx_description
1 polymer ?
#
loop_
_entity_poly.entity_id
_entity_poly.type
_entity_poly.pdbx_seq_one_letter_code
_entity_poly.pdbx_strand_id
1 'polypeptide(L)'
;MKRAGCLFLAIAPVATLVVYLLGPDPDAGGPDDKPSASQGSDGLARETEKELQERLAKMPPGLAAKDKKELAQQLVSSAENSTLDWRANYGYIEDIGDGNGYTAGIIGFCSGTHDMLKLVESYTEDHPDNGLATYLPALRAVDGSDSHEGLDGFPEAWAKEAGRAEFREAQDRLRDEDYFDPAVRQAKMDGLSTLGQFVYYDAMVQHGPGTDPNAFYGIREEAMQRAKTKAEGGDEKAYLKAFLDVRREVMETKEAHRDTSRIDTAQRVFLEAGNLQLKTPLEWKVYGDPYRVK
;
A
#
# COMPACT_ATOMS: atom_id res chain seq x y z
N MET A 1 46.38 -1.96 -12.29
CA MET A 1 46.92 -1.55 -10.98
C MET A 1 45.98 -0.55 -10.35
N LYS A 2 45.52 -0.83 -9.11
CA LYS A 2 44.82 0.05 -8.12
C LYS A 2 43.45 0.62 -8.56
N ARG A 3 42.31 -0.01 -8.27
CA ARG A 3 41.54 -0.14 -7.00
C ARG A 3 41.28 1.19 -6.26
N ALA A 4 40.02 1.63 -6.32
CA ALA A 4 39.26 2.33 -5.28
C ALA A 4 37.83 1.75 -5.39
N GLY A 5 37.17 1.17 -4.40
CA GLY A 5 37.31 1.28 -2.96
C GLY A 5 36.15 2.11 -2.39
N CYS A 6 34.90 1.70 -2.63
CA CYS A 6 33.73 2.29 -1.96
C CYS A 6 33.16 1.27 -0.97
N LEU A 7 33.15 1.68 0.28
CA LEU A 7 32.70 0.96 1.46
C LEU A 7 31.22 0.59 1.34
N PHE A 8 30.94 -0.67 1.65
CA PHE A 8 29.64 -1.14 2.10
C PHE A 8 29.28 -0.46 3.43
N LEU A 9 28.12 0.18 3.48
CA LEU A 9 27.39 0.41 4.72
C LEU A 9 26.11 -0.41 4.65
N ALA A 10 26.13 -1.55 5.34
CA ALA A 10 24.93 -2.32 5.65
C ALA A 10 24.03 -1.44 6.53
N ILE A 11 22.83 -1.12 6.03
CA ILE A 11 21.78 -0.48 6.83
C ILE A 11 20.89 -1.60 7.35
N ALA A 12 20.94 -1.83 8.66
CA ALA A 12 19.96 -2.64 9.38
C ALA A 12 18.60 -1.91 9.39
N PRO A 13 17.46 -2.63 9.36
CA PRO A 13 16.15 -1.99 9.37
C PRO A 13 15.89 -1.39 10.75
N VAL A 14 15.95 -0.06 10.84
CA VAL A 14 15.49 0.68 12.02
C VAL A 14 14.06 1.12 11.75
N ALA A 15 13.10 0.46 12.40
CA ALA A 15 11.77 1.00 12.58
C ALA A 15 11.90 2.33 13.34
N THR A 16 11.76 3.45 12.63
CA THR A 16 11.84 4.78 13.27
C THR A 16 10.51 5.50 13.10
N LEU A 17 9.69 5.35 14.13
CA LEU A 17 8.53 6.18 14.42
C LEU A 17 9.05 7.59 14.78
N VAL A 18 8.97 8.55 13.87
CA VAL A 18 9.36 9.94 14.15
C VAL A 18 8.13 10.71 14.63
N VAL A 19 8.07 10.96 15.93
CA VAL A 19 7.13 11.89 16.56
C VAL A 19 7.91 13.17 16.91
N TYR A 20 7.61 14.28 16.23
CA TYR A 20 8.17 15.58 16.55
C TYR A 20 7.57 16.13 17.86
N LEU A 21 8.43 16.43 18.83
CA LEU A 21 8.19 17.40 19.90
C LEU A 21 9.49 18.18 20.12
N LEU A 22 9.52 19.43 19.67
CA LEU A 22 10.50 20.42 20.10
C LEU A 22 9.83 21.27 21.18
N GLY A 23 10.20 21.02 22.44
CA GLY A 23 10.04 21.94 23.56
C GLY A 23 11.43 22.23 24.14
N PRO A 24 11.77 23.48 24.49
CA PRO A 24 13.12 23.84 24.92
C PRO A 24 13.40 23.41 26.37
N ASP A 25 14.59 22.86 26.61
CA ASP A 25 15.12 22.58 27.95
C ASP A 25 15.41 23.87 28.74
N PRO A 26 15.13 23.92 30.06
CA PRO A 26 15.41 25.07 30.91
C PRO A 26 16.75 24.89 31.67
N ASP A 27 17.60 25.92 31.69
CA ASP A 27 18.39 26.28 32.88
C ASP A 27 19.25 27.55 32.67
N ALA A 28 18.87 28.66 33.32
CA ALA A 28 19.77 29.71 33.82
C ALA A 28 18.96 30.66 34.74
N GLY A 29 19.39 30.82 36.00
CA GLY A 29 18.59 31.34 37.12
C GLY A 29 18.44 32.86 37.31
N GLY A 30 17.61 33.23 38.30
CA GLY A 30 17.57 34.57 38.94
C GLY A 30 16.17 35.07 39.35
N PRO A 31 15.94 35.69 40.54
CA PRO A 31 14.68 35.58 41.29
C PRO A 31 13.69 36.77 41.18
N ASP A 32 12.49 36.55 41.75
CA ASP A 32 11.39 37.46 42.10
C ASP A 32 10.39 37.85 40.98
N ASP A 33 9.21 37.21 40.94
CA ASP A 33 7.94 37.85 41.35
C ASP A 33 6.71 36.90 41.30
N LYS A 34 5.67 37.27 42.04
CA LYS A 34 4.47 36.53 42.48
C LYS A 34 3.41 36.22 41.38
N PRO A 35 2.32 35.46 41.71
CA PRO A 35 1.78 34.38 40.89
C PRO A 35 0.83 34.85 39.78
N SER A 36 0.91 34.19 38.61
CA SER A 36 -0.10 34.31 37.57
C SER A 36 -0.77 32.95 37.33
N ALA A 37 -2.08 32.94 37.49
CA ALA A 37 -2.93 31.84 37.10
C ALA A 37 -2.85 31.63 35.59
N SER A 38 -2.45 30.44 35.15
CA SER A 38 -2.88 29.91 33.86
C SER A 38 -3.47 28.53 34.07
N GLN A 39 -4.79 28.51 34.20
CA GLN A 39 -5.57 27.35 33.82
C GLN A 39 -5.49 27.21 32.29
N GLY A 40 -5.31 25.98 31.83
CA GLY A 40 -5.71 25.59 30.47
C GLY A 40 -4.56 25.32 29.52
N SER A 41 -4.02 24.10 29.56
CA SER A 41 -3.75 23.28 28.35
C SER A 41 -3.23 21.90 28.73
N ASP A 42 -3.90 21.22 29.66
CA ASP A 42 -3.72 19.78 29.83
C ASP A 42 -4.84 19.05 29.09
N GLY A 43 -4.46 18.16 28.17
CA GLY A 43 -5.31 17.02 27.83
C GLY A 43 -5.81 16.93 26.39
N LEU A 44 -4.91 16.80 25.41
CA LEU A 44 -5.10 15.78 24.38
C LEU A 44 -4.02 14.73 24.62
N ALA A 45 -4.33 13.75 25.46
CA ALA A 45 -3.51 12.55 25.55
C ALA A 45 -3.40 11.98 24.12
N ARG A 46 -2.18 11.85 23.60
CA ARG A 46 -1.95 11.15 22.34
C ARG A 46 -2.48 9.72 22.51
N GLU A 47 -3.48 9.35 21.70
CA GLU A 47 -4.00 7.98 21.64
C GLU A 47 -2.81 7.04 21.43
N THR A 48 -2.65 6.07 22.32
CA THR A 48 -1.60 5.06 22.16
C THR A 48 -1.94 4.13 21.00
N GLU A 49 -0.93 3.48 20.40
CA GLU A 49 -1.17 2.50 19.34
C GLU A 49 -2.16 1.41 19.78
N LYS A 50 -2.07 0.99 21.04
CA LYS A 50 -3.00 -0.01 21.61
C LYS A 50 -4.45 0.50 21.64
N GLU A 51 -4.67 1.73 22.10
CA GLU A 51 -6.00 2.34 22.14
C GLU A 51 -6.59 2.51 20.73
N LEU A 52 -5.76 2.96 19.79
CA LEU A 52 -6.12 3.06 18.38
C LEU A 52 -6.54 1.70 17.82
N GLN A 53 -5.74 0.66 18.02
CA GLN A 53 -6.06 -0.70 17.59
C GLN A 53 -7.37 -1.20 18.20
N GLU A 54 -7.58 -1.01 19.51
CA GLU A 54 -8.81 -1.40 20.19
C GLU A 54 -10.04 -0.64 19.65
N ARG A 55 -9.89 0.63 19.29
CA ARG A 55 -10.94 1.43 18.66
C ARG A 55 -11.25 0.93 17.25
N LEU A 56 -10.24 0.70 16.43
CA LEU A 56 -10.39 0.21 15.06
C LEU A 56 -10.97 -1.21 15.00
N ALA A 57 -10.66 -2.06 15.99
CA ALA A 57 -11.21 -3.41 16.13
C ALA A 57 -12.71 -3.40 16.47
N LYS A 58 -13.22 -2.34 17.12
CA LYS A 58 -14.66 -2.15 17.41
C LYS A 58 -15.44 -1.61 16.23
N MET A 59 -14.77 -1.06 15.22
CA MET A 59 -15.43 -0.58 14.00
C MET A 59 -15.91 -1.75 13.14
N PRO A 60 -16.95 -1.57 12.31
CA PRO A 60 -17.34 -2.57 11.33
C PRO A 60 -16.14 -3.03 10.49
N PRO A 61 -16.08 -4.31 10.09
CA PRO A 61 -14.93 -4.85 9.36
C PRO A 61 -14.70 -4.12 8.02
N GLY A 62 -15.76 -3.64 7.38
CA GLY A 62 -15.65 -2.90 6.13
C GLY A 62 -15.07 -3.79 5.03
N LEU A 63 -13.98 -3.36 4.40
CA LEU A 63 -13.26 -4.12 3.40
C LEU A 63 -12.62 -5.39 3.97
N ALA A 64 -12.30 -5.41 5.27
CA ALA A 64 -11.74 -6.59 5.94
C ALA A 64 -12.77 -7.71 6.19
N ALA A 65 -14.06 -7.49 5.87
CA ALA A 65 -15.02 -8.59 5.86
C ALA A 65 -14.64 -9.60 4.77
N LYS A 66 -14.79 -10.91 5.03
CA LYS A 66 -14.30 -11.97 4.13
C LYS A 66 -14.78 -11.82 2.68
N ASP A 67 -16.07 -11.56 2.49
CA ASP A 67 -16.69 -11.34 1.18
C ASP A 67 -16.19 -10.05 0.51
N LYS A 68 -15.96 -8.99 1.29
CA LYS A 68 -15.45 -7.71 0.80
C LYS A 68 -13.98 -7.77 0.44
N LYS A 69 -13.18 -8.53 1.18
CA LYS A 69 -11.77 -8.77 0.88
C LYS A 69 -11.63 -9.60 -0.40
N GLU A 70 -12.44 -10.64 -0.57
CA GLU A 70 -12.51 -11.39 -1.83
C GLU A 70 -12.89 -10.49 -3.00
N LEU A 71 -13.91 -9.64 -2.84
CA LEU A 71 -14.32 -8.67 -3.86
C LEU A 71 -13.21 -7.65 -4.18
N ALA A 72 -12.47 -7.18 -3.17
CA ALA A 72 -11.34 -6.27 -3.36
C ALA A 72 -10.26 -6.90 -4.23
N GLN A 73 -9.91 -8.17 -3.99
CA GLN A 73 -8.94 -8.89 -4.83
C GLN A 73 -9.40 -9.03 -6.27
N GLN A 74 -10.69 -9.30 -6.50
CA GLN A 74 -11.26 -9.38 -7.85
C GLN A 74 -11.22 -8.03 -8.58
N LEU A 75 -11.50 -6.94 -7.86
CA LEU A 75 -11.42 -5.58 -8.42
C LEU A 75 -9.98 -5.22 -8.79
N VAL A 76 -9.02 -5.45 -7.90
CA VAL A 76 -7.58 -5.21 -8.16
C VAL A 76 -7.12 -6.05 -9.34
N SER A 77 -7.40 -7.36 -9.34
CA SER A 77 -6.96 -8.26 -10.41
C SER A 77 -7.57 -7.95 -11.77
N SER A 78 -8.77 -7.34 -11.81
CA SER A 78 -9.34 -6.86 -13.09
C SER A 78 -8.51 -5.73 -13.71
N ALA A 79 -7.78 -4.95 -12.90
CA ALA A 79 -6.86 -3.92 -13.36
C ALA A 79 -5.44 -4.44 -13.54
N GLU A 80 -4.92 -5.26 -12.63
CA GLU A 80 -3.53 -5.75 -12.74
C GLU A 80 -3.38 -6.85 -13.80
N ASN A 81 -4.40 -7.68 -14.01
CA ASN A 81 -4.28 -8.92 -14.80
C ASN A 81 -5.49 -9.20 -15.72
N SER A 82 -6.42 -8.25 -15.86
CA SER A 82 -7.62 -8.39 -16.69
C SER A 82 -8.45 -9.67 -16.42
N THR A 83 -8.53 -10.09 -15.16
CA THR A 83 -9.30 -11.27 -14.73
C THR A 83 -9.93 -11.07 -13.35
N LEU A 84 -11.02 -11.78 -13.07
CA LEU A 84 -11.57 -11.88 -11.72
C LEU A 84 -10.99 -13.08 -10.95
N ASP A 85 -10.34 -14.03 -11.64
CA ASP A 85 -9.68 -15.17 -11.00
C ASP A 85 -8.29 -14.77 -10.52
N TRP A 86 -8.25 -13.93 -9.49
CA TRP A 86 -7.00 -13.38 -8.95
C TRP A 86 -6.04 -14.45 -8.43
N ARG A 87 -6.56 -15.63 -8.04
CA ARG A 87 -5.74 -16.76 -7.58
C ARG A 87 -4.97 -17.44 -8.70
N ALA A 88 -5.34 -17.21 -9.97
CA ALA A 88 -4.53 -17.67 -11.09
C ALA A 88 -3.16 -16.95 -11.16
N ASN A 89 -3.03 -15.80 -10.49
CA ASN A 89 -1.86 -14.93 -10.61
C ASN A 89 -0.75 -15.20 -9.59
N TYR A 90 -0.89 -16.18 -8.67
CA TYR A 90 0.21 -16.50 -7.75
C TYR A 90 1.52 -16.83 -8.50
N GLY A 91 1.42 -17.50 -9.64
CA GLY A 91 2.55 -17.85 -10.50
C GLY A 91 2.83 -16.87 -11.63
N TYR A 92 2.08 -15.77 -11.74
CA TYR A 92 2.34 -14.73 -12.74
C TYR A 92 3.70 -14.09 -12.45
N ILE A 93 4.49 -13.87 -13.50
CA ILE A 93 5.77 -13.16 -13.46
C ILE A 93 6.13 -12.71 -14.88
N GLU A 94 6.33 -11.41 -15.06
CA GLU A 94 6.69 -10.82 -16.35
C GLU A 94 7.38 -9.47 -16.09
N ASP A 95 8.38 -9.13 -16.90
CA ASP A 95 8.83 -7.73 -17.00
C ASP A 95 7.99 -7.05 -18.09
N ILE A 96 7.14 -6.12 -17.65
CA ILE A 96 6.18 -5.42 -18.51
C ILE A 96 6.78 -4.14 -19.12
N GLY A 97 8.07 -3.88 -18.91
CA GLY A 97 8.79 -2.73 -19.47
C GLY A 97 8.41 -1.39 -18.82
N ASP A 98 7.92 -1.40 -17.59
CA ASP A 98 7.55 -0.20 -16.83
C ASP A 98 8.70 0.38 -15.98
N GLY A 99 9.87 -0.26 -16.03
CA GLY A 99 11.07 0.14 -15.29
C GLY A 99 11.17 -0.43 -13.87
N ASN A 100 10.30 -1.38 -13.49
CA ASN A 100 10.35 -2.04 -12.18
C ASN A 100 10.98 -3.45 -12.22
N GLY A 101 11.49 -3.88 -13.38
CA GLY A 101 12.01 -5.22 -13.62
C GLY A 101 10.89 -6.26 -13.67
N TYR A 102 11.09 -7.44 -13.09
CA TYR A 102 10.02 -8.44 -13.01
C TYR A 102 8.90 -7.97 -12.09
N THR A 103 7.66 -8.07 -12.56
CA THR A 103 6.41 -7.89 -11.81
C THR A 103 5.72 -9.24 -11.65
N ALA A 104 5.40 -9.66 -10.42
CA ALA A 104 4.96 -11.03 -10.14
C ALA A 104 3.89 -11.16 -9.05
N GLY A 105 3.17 -12.28 -9.06
CA GLY A 105 2.23 -12.66 -8.00
C GLY A 105 0.91 -11.88 -7.99
N ILE A 106 0.16 -12.05 -6.91
CA ILE A 106 -1.26 -11.62 -6.79
C ILE A 106 -1.50 -10.10 -6.72
N ILE A 107 -0.45 -9.30 -6.52
CA ILE A 107 -0.53 -7.83 -6.50
C ILE A 107 0.59 -7.15 -7.30
N GLY A 108 1.38 -7.92 -8.07
CA GLY A 108 2.49 -7.35 -8.85
C GLY A 108 3.68 -6.92 -8.00
N PHE A 109 4.21 -7.80 -7.15
CA PHE A 109 5.49 -7.58 -6.47
C PHE A 109 6.61 -7.37 -7.49
N CYS A 110 7.44 -6.34 -7.34
CA CYS A 110 8.48 -6.05 -8.33
C CYS A 110 9.90 -6.25 -7.81
N SER A 111 10.80 -6.75 -8.67
CA SER A 111 12.22 -6.91 -8.32
C SER A 111 12.91 -5.56 -8.07
N GLY A 112 12.44 -4.50 -8.71
CA GLY A 112 12.99 -3.15 -8.57
C GLY A 112 12.40 -2.30 -7.45
N THR A 113 11.34 -2.77 -6.76
CA THR A 113 10.60 -1.98 -5.75
C THR A 113 10.68 -2.56 -4.34
N HIS A 114 11.68 -3.40 -4.06
CA HIS A 114 11.97 -4.03 -2.77
C HIS A 114 10.97 -5.09 -2.27
N ASP A 115 9.69 -4.99 -2.61
CA ASP A 115 8.64 -5.89 -2.14
C ASP A 115 8.81 -7.35 -2.61
N MET A 116 9.28 -7.60 -3.84
CA MET A 116 9.62 -8.97 -4.26
C MET A 116 10.80 -9.55 -3.45
N LEU A 117 11.83 -8.75 -3.19
CA LEU A 117 12.95 -9.16 -2.36
C LEU A 117 12.46 -9.52 -0.94
N LYS A 118 11.68 -8.62 -0.33
CA LYS A 118 11.09 -8.85 1.00
C LYS A 118 10.24 -10.12 1.05
N LEU A 119 9.43 -10.38 0.03
CA LEU A 119 8.64 -11.61 -0.09
C LEU A 119 9.53 -12.85 -0.05
N VAL A 120 10.55 -12.89 -0.92
CA VAL A 120 11.42 -14.06 -1.04
C VAL A 120 12.27 -14.24 0.22
N GLU A 121 12.72 -13.15 0.85
CA GLU A 121 13.44 -13.21 2.13
C GLU A 121 12.57 -13.81 3.23
N SER A 122 11.37 -13.24 3.48
CA SER A 122 10.46 -13.74 4.50
C SER A 122 10.03 -15.18 4.24
N TYR A 123 9.74 -15.54 2.98
CA TYR A 123 9.41 -16.91 2.62
C TYR A 123 10.59 -17.88 2.87
N THR A 124 11.82 -17.44 2.63
CA THR A 124 13.03 -18.25 2.83
C THR A 124 13.39 -18.40 4.31
N GLU A 125 13.08 -17.43 5.15
CA GLU A 125 13.23 -17.56 6.60
C GLU A 125 12.37 -18.70 7.16
N ASP A 126 11.12 -18.82 6.69
CA ASP A 126 10.21 -19.90 7.08
C ASP A 126 10.52 -21.23 6.38
N HIS A 127 11.02 -21.17 5.14
CA HIS A 127 11.26 -22.33 4.27
C HIS A 127 12.64 -22.27 3.61
N PRO A 128 13.74 -22.56 4.31
CA PRO A 128 15.10 -22.28 3.82
C PRO A 128 15.53 -23.06 2.56
N ASP A 129 14.91 -24.21 2.30
CA ASP A 129 15.21 -25.08 1.15
C ASP A 129 14.30 -24.81 -0.08
N ASN A 130 13.58 -23.69 -0.10
CA ASN A 130 12.66 -23.36 -1.20
C ASN A 130 13.38 -23.05 -2.52
N GLY A 131 12.67 -23.16 -3.65
CA GLY A 131 13.24 -22.98 -4.99
C GLY A 131 13.70 -21.56 -5.32
N LEU A 132 13.32 -20.56 -4.54
CA LEU A 132 13.66 -19.15 -4.76
C LEU A 132 14.87 -18.68 -3.93
N ALA A 133 15.26 -19.44 -2.88
CA ALA A 133 16.34 -19.06 -1.97
C ALA A 133 17.68 -18.78 -2.68
N THR A 134 17.97 -19.50 -3.76
CA THR A 134 19.21 -19.31 -4.54
C THR A 134 19.27 -17.97 -5.27
N TYR A 135 18.14 -17.30 -5.47
CA TYR A 135 18.05 -16.02 -6.17
C TYR A 135 18.20 -14.81 -5.24
N LEU A 136 18.17 -15.00 -3.91
CA LEU A 136 18.29 -13.91 -2.94
C LEU A 136 19.51 -13.00 -3.15
N PRO A 137 20.73 -13.51 -3.44
CA PRO A 137 21.86 -12.63 -3.72
C PRO A 137 21.64 -11.73 -4.96
N ALA A 138 20.99 -12.25 -6.01
CA ALA A 138 20.69 -11.50 -7.22
C ALA A 138 19.56 -10.49 -6.98
N LEU A 139 18.48 -10.90 -6.31
CA LEU A 139 17.37 -10.00 -5.92
C LEU A 139 17.88 -8.80 -5.12
N ARG A 140 18.80 -9.00 -4.16
CA ARG A 140 19.44 -7.90 -3.42
C ARG A 140 20.30 -6.99 -4.28
N ALA A 141 20.92 -7.53 -5.34
CA ALA A 141 21.79 -6.77 -6.22
C ALA A 141 21.01 -5.91 -7.22
N VAL A 142 19.84 -6.38 -7.66
CA VAL A 142 18.99 -5.68 -8.64
C VAL A 142 17.94 -4.78 -7.99
N ASP A 143 17.68 -4.92 -6.70
CA ASP A 143 16.73 -4.08 -5.96
C ASP A 143 16.99 -2.58 -6.17
N GLY A 144 15.94 -1.83 -6.50
CA GLY A 144 16.02 -0.44 -6.94
C GLY A 144 16.35 -0.21 -8.42
N SER A 145 16.37 -1.26 -9.25
CA SER A 145 16.58 -1.19 -10.70
C SER A 145 15.66 -2.15 -11.48
N ASP A 146 15.64 -2.01 -12.81
CA ASP A 146 14.98 -2.93 -13.75
C ASP A 146 15.91 -4.08 -14.22
N SER A 147 17.06 -4.27 -13.57
CA SER A 147 18.04 -5.28 -13.99
C SER A 147 17.56 -6.71 -13.74
N HIS A 148 17.87 -7.62 -14.66
CA HIS A 148 17.67 -9.07 -14.53
C HIS A 148 18.97 -9.84 -14.24
N GLU A 149 20.06 -9.15 -13.93
CA GLU A 149 21.36 -9.78 -13.71
C GLU A 149 21.31 -10.83 -12.58
N GLY A 150 21.64 -12.08 -12.90
CA GLY A 150 21.62 -13.19 -11.94
C GLY A 150 20.25 -13.79 -11.66
N LEU A 151 19.19 -13.36 -12.38
CA LEU A 151 17.83 -13.90 -12.29
C LEU A 151 17.49 -14.89 -13.41
N ASP A 152 18.50 -15.48 -14.07
CA ASP A 152 18.29 -16.49 -15.10
C ASP A 152 17.50 -17.70 -14.54
N GLY A 153 16.38 -18.04 -15.20
CA GLY A 153 15.48 -19.11 -14.76
C GLY A 153 14.57 -18.76 -13.58
N PHE A 154 14.62 -17.51 -13.08
CA PHE A 154 13.78 -17.05 -11.98
C PHE A 154 12.28 -17.11 -12.30
N PRO A 155 11.80 -16.73 -13.50
CA PRO A 155 10.38 -16.89 -13.86
C PRO A 155 9.87 -18.32 -13.74
N GLU A 156 10.63 -19.31 -14.20
CA GLU A 156 10.27 -20.72 -14.10
C GLU A 156 10.30 -21.22 -12.65
N ALA A 157 11.28 -20.78 -11.87
CA ALA A 157 11.37 -21.08 -10.44
C ALA A 157 10.17 -20.50 -9.68
N TRP A 158 9.79 -19.25 -9.96
CA TRP A 158 8.63 -18.58 -9.40
C TRP A 158 7.34 -19.34 -9.70
N ALA A 159 7.09 -19.64 -10.98
CA ALA A 159 5.90 -20.38 -11.40
C ALA A 159 5.82 -21.77 -10.75
N LYS A 160 6.96 -22.45 -10.59
CA LYS A 160 7.04 -23.74 -9.88
C LYS A 160 6.75 -23.59 -8.39
N GLU A 161 7.33 -22.59 -7.73
CA GLU A 161 7.15 -22.37 -6.30
C GLU A 161 5.72 -21.93 -5.97
N ALA A 162 5.05 -21.21 -6.88
CA ALA A 162 3.62 -20.87 -6.77
C ALA A 162 2.69 -22.09 -6.72
N GLY A 163 3.18 -23.28 -7.09
CA GLY A 163 2.51 -24.55 -6.86
C GLY A 163 2.41 -24.94 -5.38
N ARG A 164 3.28 -24.41 -4.51
CA ARG A 164 3.31 -24.66 -3.06
C ARG A 164 2.29 -23.81 -2.32
N ALA A 165 1.62 -24.39 -1.32
CA ALA A 165 0.65 -23.65 -0.52
C ALA A 165 1.33 -22.57 0.31
N GLU A 166 2.52 -22.89 0.80
CA GLU A 166 3.36 -22.07 1.66
C GLU A 166 3.79 -20.76 0.95
N PHE A 167 4.14 -20.83 -0.33
CA PHE A 167 4.50 -19.62 -1.09
C PHE A 167 3.26 -18.76 -1.42
N ARG A 168 2.11 -19.39 -1.69
CA ARG A 168 0.84 -18.65 -1.85
C ARG A 168 0.44 -17.94 -0.56
N GLU A 169 0.60 -18.61 0.58
CA GLU A 169 0.36 -18.01 1.90
C GLU A 169 1.35 -16.88 2.19
N ALA A 170 2.61 -16.99 1.78
CA ALA A 170 3.59 -15.90 1.91
C ALA A 170 3.19 -14.66 1.10
N GLN A 171 2.71 -14.85 -0.14
CA GLN A 171 2.17 -13.76 -0.94
C GLN A 171 0.93 -13.11 -0.29
N ASP A 172 0.01 -13.93 0.23
CA ASP A 172 -1.18 -13.43 0.94
C ASP A 172 -0.80 -12.63 2.20
N ARG A 173 0.18 -13.13 2.99
CA ARG A 173 0.68 -12.43 4.18
C ARG A 173 1.30 -11.09 3.82
N LEU A 174 2.22 -11.05 2.85
CA LEU A 174 2.88 -9.80 2.49
C LEU A 174 1.91 -8.76 1.92
N ARG A 175 0.96 -9.19 1.05
CA ARG A 175 -0.14 -8.32 0.61
C ARG A 175 -0.86 -7.70 1.79
N ASP A 176 -1.17 -8.53 2.80
CA ASP A 176 -1.95 -8.10 3.94
C ASP A 176 -1.18 -7.10 4.81
N GLU A 177 0.04 -7.45 5.18
CA GLU A 177 0.88 -6.66 6.09
C GLU A 177 1.32 -5.32 5.50
N ASP A 178 1.67 -5.27 4.21
CA ASP A 178 2.27 -4.09 3.61
C ASP A 178 1.27 -3.19 2.86
N TYR A 179 0.14 -3.75 2.41
CA TYR A 179 -0.81 -3.03 1.54
C TYR A 179 -2.22 -3.01 2.12
N PHE A 180 -2.83 -4.16 2.36
CA PHE A 180 -4.25 -4.24 2.70
C PHE A 180 -4.54 -3.68 4.10
N ASP A 181 -3.85 -4.19 5.13
CA ASP A 181 -4.10 -3.80 6.51
C ASP A 181 -3.74 -2.31 6.75
N PRO A 182 -2.60 -1.78 6.28
CA PRO A 182 -2.30 -0.36 6.39
C PRO A 182 -3.34 0.53 5.68
N ALA A 183 -3.76 0.18 4.45
CA ALA A 183 -4.76 0.94 3.72
C ALA A 183 -6.12 0.95 4.42
N VAL A 184 -6.60 -0.21 4.89
CA VAL A 184 -7.87 -0.33 5.62
C VAL A 184 -7.80 0.40 6.96
N ARG A 185 -6.68 0.27 7.69
CA ARG A 185 -6.43 0.99 8.94
C ARG A 185 -6.48 2.50 8.73
N GLN A 186 -5.76 3.02 7.74
CA GLN A 186 -5.73 4.45 7.44
C GLN A 186 -7.11 4.97 7.00
N ALA A 187 -7.81 4.23 6.14
CA ALA A 187 -9.16 4.60 5.71
C ALA A 187 -10.15 4.62 6.87
N LYS A 188 -10.07 3.69 7.82
CA LYS A 188 -10.88 3.73 9.05
C LYS A 188 -10.57 4.94 9.92
N MET A 189 -9.29 5.33 10.04
CA MET A 189 -8.90 6.54 10.76
C MET A 189 -9.48 7.81 10.12
N ASP A 190 -9.59 7.84 8.79
CA ASP A 190 -10.18 8.94 8.03
C ASP A 190 -11.72 8.89 8.00
N GLY A 191 -12.33 7.88 8.63
CA GLY A 191 -13.77 7.69 8.72
C GLY A 191 -14.42 7.14 7.45
N LEU A 192 -13.65 6.53 6.55
CA LEU A 192 -14.12 6.09 5.24
C LEU A 192 -14.90 4.77 5.29
N SER A 193 -15.89 4.69 4.42
CA SER A 193 -16.69 3.49 4.15
C SER A 193 -15.88 2.38 3.47
N THR A 194 -16.54 1.24 3.21
CA THR A 194 -15.94 0.12 2.48
C THR A 194 -15.42 0.51 1.09
N LEU A 195 -16.12 1.39 0.37
CA LEU A 195 -15.63 1.91 -0.92
C LEU A 195 -14.35 2.73 -0.72
N GLY A 196 -14.32 3.63 0.27
CA GLY A 196 -13.12 4.43 0.52
C GLY A 196 -11.92 3.60 0.98
N GLN A 197 -12.17 2.54 1.77
CA GLN A 197 -11.15 1.55 2.10
C GLN A 197 -10.60 0.84 0.85
N PHE A 198 -11.47 0.47 -0.10
CA PHE A 198 -11.04 -0.10 -1.38
C PHE A 198 -10.23 0.90 -2.22
N VAL A 199 -10.67 2.16 -2.30
CA VAL A 199 -9.94 3.23 -3.01
C VAL A 199 -8.52 3.39 -2.45
N TYR A 200 -8.35 3.34 -1.12
CA TYR A 200 -7.03 3.40 -0.49
C TYR A 200 -6.20 2.15 -0.78
N TYR A 201 -6.80 0.97 -0.68
CA TYR A 201 -6.11 -0.29 -0.95
C TYR A 201 -5.59 -0.36 -2.39
N ASP A 202 -6.45 -0.04 -3.36
CA ASP A 202 -6.09 -0.03 -4.78
C ASP A 202 -5.01 1.01 -5.10
N ALA A 203 -5.03 2.17 -4.42
CA ALA A 203 -3.99 3.17 -4.53
C ALA A 203 -2.67 2.71 -3.91
N MET A 204 -2.70 2.04 -2.76
CA MET A 204 -1.50 1.52 -2.11
C MET A 204 -0.85 0.40 -2.91
N VAL A 205 -1.64 -0.46 -3.56
CA VAL A 205 -1.13 -1.47 -4.51
C VAL A 205 -0.40 -0.79 -5.68
N GLN A 206 -1.03 0.19 -6.34
CA GLN A 206 -0.44 0.80 -7.54
C GLN A 206 0.72 1.78 -7.25
N HIS A 207 0.66 2.49 -6.13
CA HIS A 207 1.59 3.60 -5.83
C HIS A 207 2.56 3.29 -4.68
N GLY A 208 2.41 2.13 -4.03
CA GLY A 208 3.19 1.75 -2.86
C GLY A 208 2.85 2.55 -1.58
N PRO A 209 3.29 2.07 -0.40
CA PRO A 209 3.01 2.69 0.90
C PRO A 209 3.94 3.88 1.23
N GLY A 210 4.65 4.44 0.26
CA GLY A 210 5.61 5.53 0.48
C GLY A 210 4.96 6.88 0.80
N THR A 211 5.80 7.84 1.23
CA THR A 211 5.42 9.23 1.52
C THR A 211 5.81 10.22 0.42
N ASP A 212 6.47 9.76 -0.64
CA ASP A 212 6.75 10.61 -1.80
C ASP A 212 5.45 11.14 -2.42
N PRO A 213 5.47 12.29 -3.12
CA PRO A 213 4.25 12.90 -3.67
C PRO A 213 3.40 11.97 -4.56
N ASN A 214 4.07 11.02 -5.23
CA ASN A 214 3.43 10.07 -6.14
C ASN A 214 3.08 8.72 -5.48
N ALA A 215 3.41 8.55 -4.20
CA ALA A 215 3.09 7.36 -3.41
C ALA A 215 1.79 7.57 -2.62
N PHE A 216 1.25 6.50 -2.00
CA PHE A 216 -0.06 6.54 -1.35
C PHE A 216 -0.21 7.68 -0.33
N TYR A 217 0.74 7.87 0.58
CA TYR A 217 0.59 8.90 1.62
C TYR A 217 0.72 10.31 1.07
N GLY A 218 1.52 10.52 0.01
CA GLY A 218 1.58 11.80 -0.69
C GLY A 218 0.28 12.15 -1.41
N ILE A 219 -0.33 11.17 -2.10
CA ILE A 219 -1.66 11.30 -2.73
C ILE A 219 -2.71 11.64 -1.67
N ARG A 220 -2.69 10.95 -0.53
CA ARG A 220 -3.62 11.19 0.58
C ARG A 220 -3.44 12.60 1.15
N GLU A 221 -2.21 13.05 1.38
CA GLU A 221 -1.92 14.37 1.92
C GLU A 221 -2.44 15.48 0.99
N GLU A 222 -2.16 15.39 -0.31
CA GLU A 222 -2.66 16.33 -1.31
C GLU A 222 -4.20 16.31 -1.39
N ALA A 223 -4.83 15.13 -1.30
CA ALA A 223 -6.29 15.02 -1.25
C ALA A 223 -6.89 15.73 -0.02
N MET A 224 -6.23 15.63 1.13
CA MET A 224 -6.65 16.30 2.38
C MET A 224 -6.54 17.83 2.31
N GLN A 225 -5.63 18.37 1.48
CA GLN A 225 -5.57 19.81 1.22
C GLN A 225 -6.79 20.29 0.41
N ARG A 226 -7.37 19.41 -0.42
CA ARG A 226 -8.50 19.73 -1.30
C ARG A 226 -9.86 19.50 -0.63
N ALA A 227 -9.97 18.50 0.25
CA ALA A 227 -11.19 18.19 0.98
C ALA A 227 -10.88 17.56 2.35
N LYS A 228 -11.64 17.95 3.38
CA LYS A 228 -11.54 17.34 4.71
C LYS A 228 -11.98 15.88 4.68
N THR A 229 -11.29 15.03 5.43
CA THR A 229 -11.76 13.66 5.68
C THR A 229 -13.06 13.68 6.49
N LYS A 230 -13.78 12.56 6.52
CA LYS A 230 -14.99 12.44 7.35
C LYS A 230 -14.67 12.54 8.84
N ALA A 231 -13.53 12.00 9.26
CA ALA A 231 -13.04 12.13 10.64
C ALA A 231 -12.79 13.59 11.05
N GLU A 232 -12.45 14.47 10.10
CA GLU A 232 -12.29 15.92 10.28
C GLU A 232 -13.59 16.71 10.06
N GLY A 233 -14.73 16.02 9.94
CA GLY A 233 -16.06 16.62 9.74
C GLY A 233 -16.41 16.96 8.29
N GLY A 234 -15.67 16.43 7.32
CA GLY A 234 -15.96 16.58 5.89
C GLY A 234 -17.03 15.63 5.36
N ASP A 235 -17.48 15.91 4.13
CA ASP A 235 -18.32 14.97 3.37
C ASP A 235 -17.46 13.88 2.71
N GLU A 236 -17.83 12.63 2.93
CA GLU A 236 -17.05 11.49 2.47
C GLU A 236 -16.99 11.40 0.93
N LYS A 237 -18.07 11.74 0.23
CA LYS A 237 -18.07 11.71 -1.24
C LYS A 237 -17.18 12.81 -1.81
N ALA A 238 -17.22 14.00 -1.23
CA ALA A 238 -16.34 15.10 -1.61
C ALA A 238 -14.87 14.72 -1.39
N TYR A 239 -14.55 14.10 -0.26
CA TYR A 239 -13.20 13.59 0.02
C TYR A 239 -12.75 12.55 -1.00
N LEU A 240 -13.56 11.51 -1.24
CA LEU A 240 -13.21 10.45 -2.19
C LEU A 240 -13.10 10.98 -3.62
N LYS A 241 -13.92 11.97 -4.02
CA LYS A 241 -13.76 12.63 -5.31
C LYS A 241 -12.40 13.34 -5.40
N ALA A 242 -12.03 14.11 -4.38
CA ALA A 242 -10.74 14.79 -4.34
C ALA A 242 -9.57 13.79 -4.38
N PHE A 243 -9.63 12.70 -3.61
CA PHE A 243 -8.61 11.65 -3.63
C PHE A 243 -8.46 10.99 -5.01
N LEU A 244 -9.57 10.64 -5.66
CA LEU A 244 -9.55 10.06 -7.00
C LEU A 244 -9.08 11.08 -8.06
N ASP A 245 -9.33 12.38 -7.88
CA ASP A 245 -8.83 13.44 -8.75
C ASP A 245 -7.28 13.52 -8.65
N VAL A 246 -6.73 13.58 -7.43
CA VAL A 246 -5.27 13.61 -7.19
C VAL A 246 -4.59 12.34 -7.71
N ARG A 247 -5.15 11.17 -7.38
CA ARG A 247 -4.59 9.89 -7.84
C ARG A 247 -4.54 9.81 -9.36
N ARG A 248 -5.59 10.28 -10.03
CA ARG A 248 -5.67 10.34 -11.48
C ARG A 248 -4.57 11.25 -12.06
N GLU A 249 -4.34 12.42 -11.46
CA GLU A 249 -3.25 13.33 -11.85
C GLU A 249 -1.89 12.64 -11.74
N VAL A 250 -1.63 11.92 -10.64
CA VAL A 250 -0.38 11.16 -10.46
C VAL A 250 -0.22 10.07 -11.51
N MET A 251 -1.27 9.30 -11.80
CA MET A 251 -1.26 8.27 -12.84
C MET A 251 -0.90 8.83 -14.22
N GLU A 252 -1.41 10.01 -14.57
CA GLU A 252 -1.15 10.67 -15.85
C GLU A 252 0.31 11.14 -16.03
N THR A 253 1.10 11.21 -14.94
CA THR A 253 2.53 11.59 -15.02
C THR A 253 3.45 10.45 -15.49
N LYS A 254 3.03 9.19 -15.37
CA LYS A 254 3.81 8.01 -15.76
C LYS A 254 3.22 7.38 -17.01
N GLU A 255 4.03 7.19 -18.06
CA GLU A 255 3.56 6.61 -19.32
C GLU A 255 2.93 5.22 -19.14
N ALA A 256 3.54 4.37 -18.32
CA ALA A 256 3.05 3.03 -17.98
C ALA A 256 1.70 3.01 -17.22
N HIS A 257 1.24 4.14 -16.68
CA HIS A 257 -0.01 4.21 -15.89
C HIS A 257 -0.99 5.25 -16.43
N ARG A 258 -0.84 5.67 -17.69
CA ARG A 258 -1.67 6.73 -18.26
C ARG A 258 -3.14 6.35 -18.43
N ASP A 259 -3.46 5.06 -18.48
CA ASP A 259 -4.84 4.58 -18.46
C ASP A 259 -5.42 4.64 -17.04
N THR A 260 -6.41 5.51 -16.87
CA THR A 260 -7.07 5.79 -15.59
C THR A 260 -8.41 5.05 -15.43
N SER A 261 -8.72 4.05 -16.26
CA SER A 261 -10.02 3.35 -16.27
C SER A 261 -10.35 2.65 -14.94
N ARG A 262 -9.34 2.16 -14.19
CA ARG A 262 -9.52 1.64 -12.83
C ARG A 262 -10.13 2.66 -11.87
N ILE A 263 -9.93 3.95 -12.14
CA ILE A 263 -10.58 5.06 -11.44
C ILE A 263 -11.89 5.41 -12.15
N ASP A 264 -11.81 5.78 -13.43
CA ASP A 264 -12.86 6.51 -14.12
C ASP A 264 -14.08 5.63 -14.45
N THR A 265 -13.86 4.37 -14.82
CA THR A 265 -14.93 3.43 -15.21
C THR A 265 -15.15 2.31 -14.19
N ALA A 266 -14.59 2.46 -12.98
CA ALA A 266 -14.83 1.59 -11.83
C ALA A 266 -15.06 2.37 -10.53
N GLN A 267 -14.02 2.86 -9.86
CA GLN A 267 -14.15 3.50 -8.55
C GLN A 267 -15.11 4.71 -8.55
N ARG A 268 -15.03 5.57 -9.57
CA ARG A 268 -15.96 6.70 -9.74
C ARG A 268 -17.38 6.24 -10.00
N VAL A 269 -17.58 5.19 -10.78
CA VAL A 269 -18.92 4.60 -11.03
C VAL A 269 -19.57 4.18 -9.72
N PHE A 270 -18.83 3.52 -8.83
CA PHE A 270 -19.35 3.11 -7.51
C PHE A 270 -19.65 4.32 -6.61
N LEU A 271 -18.79 5.34 -6.65
CA LEU A 271 -18.94 6.57 -5.87
C LEU A 271 -20.16 7.38 -6.31
N GLU A 272 -20.34 7.58 -7.61
CA GLU A 272 -21.45 8.32 -8.20
C GLU A 272 -22.79 7.60 -7.97
N ALA A 273 -22.80 6.27 -8.05
CA ALA A 273 -23.95 5.45 -7.65
C ALA A 273 -24.26 5.54 -6.14
N GLY A 274 -23.39 6.16 -5.34
CA GLY A 274 -23.53 6.24 -3.89
C GLY A 274 -23.34 4.91 -3.17
N ASN A 275 -22.68 3.94 -3.82
CA ASN A 275 -22.44 2.62 -3.26
C ASN A 275 -21.24 2.59 -2.30
N LEU A 276 -21.30 3.42 -1.26
CA LEU A 276 -20.24 3.55 -0.24
C LEU A 276 -19.95 2.22 0.48
N GLN A 277 -20.90 1.30 0.50
CA GLN A 277 -20.75 0.00 1.17
C GLN A 277 -20.23 -1.11 0.22
N LEU A 278 -19.88 -0.74 -1.02
CA LEU A 278 -19.37 -1.65 -2.05
C LEU A 278 -20.26 -2.90 -2.22
N LYS A 279 -21.58 -2.72 -2.20
CA LYS A 279 -22.58 -3.80 -2.28
C LYS A 279 -22.64 -4.36 -3.69
N THR A 280 -22.70 -5.68 -3.81
CA THR A 280 -22.98 -6.33 -5.08
C THR A 280 -24.48 -6.26 -5.41
N PRO A 281 -24.89 -6.34 -6.69
CA PRO A 281 -24.04 -6.52 -7.86
C PRO A 281 -23.18 -5.29 -8.17
N LEU A 282 -21.93 -5.53 -8.60
CA LEU A 282 -21.05 -4.51 -9.15
C LEU A 282 -20.83 -4.78 -10.64
N GLU A 283 -20.85 -3.71 -11.43
CA GLU A 283 -20.53 -3.70 -12.85
C GLU A 283 -19.56 -2.54 -13.11
N TRP A 284 -18.47 -2.81 -13.80
CA TRP A 284 -17.44 -1.81 -14.11
C TRP A 284 -16.68 -2.17 -15.39
N LYS A 285 -15.79 -1.27 -15.82
CA LYS A 285 -14.85 -1.54 -16.90
C LYS A 285 -13.44 -1.13 -16.52
N VAL A 286 -12.46 -1.90 -16.97
CA VAL A 286 -11.03 -1.54 -16.96
C VAL A 286 -10.47 -1.89 -18.33
N TYR A 287 -9.69 -0.99 -18.93
CA TYR A 287 -9.16 -1.10 -20.30
C TYR A 287 -10.23 -1.32 -21.39
N GLY A 288 -11.48 -0.95 -21.10
CA GLY A 288 -12.64 -1.17 -21.97
C GLY A 288 -13.36 -2.50 -21.74
N ASP A 289 -12.76 -3.45 -21.04
CA ASP A 289 -13.32 -4.77 -20.77
C ASP A 289 -14.36 -4.72 -19.64
N PRO A 290 -15.57 -5.29 -19.84
CA PRO A 290 -16.61 -5.30 -18.82
C PRO A 290 -16.42 -6.43 -17.80
N TYR A 291 -16.57 -6.08 -16.53
CA TYR A 291 -16.54 -7.00 -15.41
C TYR A 291 -17.84 -6.92 -14.59
N ARG A 292 -18.19 -8.05 -13.96
CA ARG A 292 -19.37 -8.12 -13.09
C ARG A 292 -19.18 -9.13 -11.96
N VAL A 293 -19.54 -8.72 -10.74
CA VAL A 293 -19.66 -9.61 -9.58
C VAL A 293 -21.08 -9.48 -9.03
N LYS A 294 -21.71 -10.61 -8.69
CA LYS A 294 -23.11 -10.69 -8.27
C LYS A 294 -23.27 -10.60 -6.75
#